data_AF-A0A930ALF7-F1
#
_entry.id   AF-A0A930ALF7-F1
#
_cell.length_a   1.000
_cell.length_b   1.000
_cell.length_c   1.000
_cell.angle_alpha   90.00
_cell.angle_beta   90.00
_cell.angle_gamma   90.00
#
_symmetry.space_group_name_H-M   'P 1'
#
loop_
_entity.id
_entity.type
_entity.pdbx_description
1 polymer ?
#
loop_
_entity_poly.entity_id
_entity_poly.type
_entity_poly.pdbx_seq_one_letter_code
_entity_poly.pdbx_strand_id
1 'polypeptide(L)'
;MFLHFQVWLASVIISEVHRRIIQMSKVTVKDLDVKGKHVIVRVDFNVPHKGNVITDDNRVRAALPTINYLTEHGAKVLLLSHLGKIKTDEDYAKNDMSIVADCLASLQSAPVKFVNATRGAELEEAVAAQKEGSIVL
;
A
#
# COMPACT_ATOMS: atom_id res chain seq x y z
N MET A 1 -49.41 -27.23 -15.20
CA MET A 1 -48.80 -26.32 -14.20
C MET A 1 -47.41 -26.81 -13.81
N PHE A 2 -46.48 -26.95 -14.77
CA PHE A 2 -45.15 -27.53 -14.50
C PHE A 2 -44.03 -26.93 -15.38
N LEU A 3 -44.28 -25.80 -16.04
CA LEU A 3 -43.30 -25.16 -16.93
C LEU A 3 -42.74 -23.83 -16.42
N HIS A 4 -43.23 -23.33 -15.27
CA HIS A 4 -42.82 -22.03 -14.73
C HIS A 4 -41.74 -22.10 -13.64
N PHE A 5 -41.38 -23.31 -13.17
CA PHE A 5 -40.43 -23.47 -12.07
C PHE A 5 -38.98 -23.69 -12.52
N GLN A 6 -38.74 -24.18 -13.74
CA GLN A 6 -37.38 -24.43 -14.23
C GLN A 6 -36.63 -23.18 -14.68
N VAL A 7 -37.33 -22.10 -15.02
CA VAL A 7 -36.69 -20.86 -15.51
C VAL A 7 -36.04 -20.06 -14.36
N TRP A 8 -36.55 -20.18 -13.14
CA TRP A 8 -36.02 -19.43 -12.00
C TRP A 8 -34.74 -20.06 -11.43
N LEU A 9 -34.62 -21.40 -11.44
CA LEU A 9 -33.43 -22.09 -10.93
C LEU A 9 -32.19 -21.83 -11.79
N ALA A 10 -32.35 -21.73 -13.11
CA ALA A 10 -31.25 -21.45 -14.03
C ALA A 10 -30.68 -20.03 -13.84
N SER A 11 -31.53 -19.03 -13.57
CA SER A 11 -31.08 -17.65 -13.34
C SER A 11 -30.31 -17.49 -12.02
N VAL A 12 -30.69 -18.21 -10.95
CA VAL A 12 -29.97 -18.17 -9.67
C VAL A 12 -28.60 -18.82 -9.81
N ILE A 13 -28.51 -19.98 -10.47
CA ILE A 13 -27.24 -20.68 -10.71
C ILE A 13 -26.30 -19.86 -11.62
N ILE A 14 -26.82 -19.18 -12.65
CA ILE A 14 -25.99 -18.33 -13.52
C ILE A 14 -25.45 -17.11 -12.75
N SER A 15 -26.20 -16.56 -11.79
CA SER A 15 -25.72 -15.44 -10.95
C SER A 15 -24.69 -15.86 -9.89
N GLU A 16 -24.80 -17.09 -9.38
CA GLU A 16 -23.86 -17.66 -8.39
C GLU A 16 -22.55 -18.11 -9.07
N VAL A 17 -22.64 -18.60 -10.31
CA VAL A 17 -21.49 -19.08 -11.10
C VAL A 17 -20.73 -17.93 -11.77
N HIS A 18 -21.37 -16.82 -12.12
CA HIS A 18 -20.67 -15.65 -12.70
C HIS A 18 -19.83 -14.85 -11.70
N ARG A 19 -20.03 -15.01 -10.38
CA ARG A 19 -19.22 -14.30 -9.37
C ARG A 19 -17.88 -14.98 -9.06
N ARG A 20 -17.61 -16.14 -9.66
CA ARG A 20 -16.41 -16.97 -9.41
C ARG A 20 -15.39 -17.01 -10.56
N ILE A 21 -15.58 -16.19 -11.60
CA ILE A 21 -14.65 -16.11 -12.74
C ILE A 21 -14.11 -14.68 -12.88
N ILE A 22 -13.45 -14.21 -11.83
CA ILE A 22 -12.24 -13.41 -12.02
C ILE A 22 -11.11 -14.29 -11.50
N GLN A 23 -10.59 -15.14 -12.39
CA GLN A 23 -9.32 -15.83 -12.16
C GLN A 23 -8.25 -14.76 -11.94
N MET A 24 -7.92 -14.48 -10.68
CA MET A 24 -6.67 -13.79 -10.34
C MET A 24 -5.52 -14.75 -10.67
N SER A 25 -5.05 -14.72 -11.91
CA SER A 25 -3.84 -15.42 -12.36
C SER A 25 -2.54 -14.75 -11.88
N LYS A 26 -2.66 -13.80 -10.95
CA LYS A 26 -1.55 -13.02 -10.40
C LYS A 26 -1.32 -13.45 -8.95
N VAL A 27 -0.06 -13.75 -8.65
CA VAL A 27 0.41 -14.01 -7.28
C VAL A 27 0.11 -12.79 -6.42
N THR A 28 -0.52 -13.01 -5.27
CA THR A 28 -0.85 -11.96 -4.31
C THR A 28 0.13 -11.95 -3.16
N VAL A 29 0.11 -10.87 -2.37
CA VAL A 29 0.91 -10.78 -1.13
C VAL A 29 0.61 -11.91 -0.15
N LYS A 30 -0.60 -12.51 -0.21
CA LYS A 30 -1.01 -13.61 0.65
C LYS A 30 -0.46 -14.97 0.23
N ASP A 31 0.02 -15.08 -1.00
CA ASP A 31 0.59 -16.30 -1.56
C ASP A 31 2.12 -16.37 -1.33
N LEU A 32 2.71 -15.35 -0.72
CA LEU A 32 4.14 -15.19 -0.54
C LEU A 32 4.52 -15.34 0.94
N ASP A 33 5.59 -16.10 1.20
CA ASP A 33 6.25 -16.07 2.50
C ASP A 33 7.12 -14.82 2.60
N VAL A 34 6.68 -13.86 3.41
CA VAL A 34 7.29 -12.53 3.56
C VAL A 34 8.09 -12.37 4.86
N LYS A 35 8.08 -13.37 5.75
CA LYS A 35 8.70 -13.24 7.07
C LYS A 35 10.21 -13.05 6.97
N GLY A 36 10.73 -12.01 7.62
CA GLY A 36 12.16 -11.68 7.65
C GLY A 36 12.72 -11.13 6.32
N LYS A 37 11.91 -11.07 5.26
CA LYS A 37 12.32 -10.59 3.93
C LYS A 37 12.05 -9.10 3.79
N HIS A 38 12.88 -8.44 2.99
CA HIS A 38 12.64 -7.08 2.54
C HIS A 38 11.62 -7.09 1.40
N VAL A 39 10.49 -6.42 1.63
CA VAL A 39 9.38 -6.32 0.68
C VAL A 39 9.26 -4.88 0.22
N ILE A 40 9.55 -4.64 -1.06
CA ILE A 40 9.36 -3.34 -1.69
C ILE A 40 7.90 -3.24 -2.13
N VAL A 41 7.20 -2.24 -1.61
CA VAL A 41 5.79 -1.97 -1.93
C VAL A 41 5.71 -0.62 -2.61
N ARG A 42 5.25 -0.64 -3.86
CA ARG A 42 4.87 0.58 -4.56
C ARG A 42 3.49 1.01 -4.07
N VAL A 43 3.43 2.13 -3.38
CA VAL A 43 2.20 2.72 -2.84
C VAL A 43 1.86 4.02 -3.54
N ASP A 44 0.58 4.36 -3.61
CA ASP A 44 0.09 5.60 -4.19
C ASP A 44 -0.25 6.58 -3.05
N PHE A 45 0.74 7.39 -2.68
CA PHE A 45 0.59 8.48 -1.71
C PHE A 45 0.49 9.83 -2.40
N ASN A 46 -0.07 9.88 -3.62
CA ASN A 46 -0.35 11.14 -4.28
C ASN A 46 -1.58 11.82 -3.64
N VAL A 47 -1.39 12.38 -2.45
CA VAL A 47 -2.43 13.02 -1.65
C VAL A 47 -2.47 14.52 -1.87
N PRO A 48 -3.68 15.13 -1.96
CA PRO A 48 -3.80 16.57 -1.95
C PRO A 48 -3.38 17.09 -0.56
N HIS A 49 -2.53 18.10 -0.58
CA HIS A 49 -1.99 18.74 0.62
C HIS A 49 -1.95 20.26 0.41
N LYS A 50 -2.03 21.01 1.51
CA LYS A 50 -1.92 22.47 1.51
C LYS A 50 -0.82 22.85 2.49
N GLY A 51 0.34 23.25 1.96
CA GLY A 51 1.55 23.37 2.77
C GLY A 51 1.92 22.02 3.37
N ASN A 52 2.12 21.96 4.68
CA ASN A 52 2.55 20.73 5.36
C ASN A 52 1.38 19.86 5.87
N VAL A 53 0.13 20.16 5.48
CA VAL A 53 -1.05 19.46 5.98
C VAL A 53 -1.74 18.71 4.84
N ILE A 54 -1.90 17.40 5.00
CA ILE A 54 -2.69 16.56 4.10
C ILE A 54 -4.16 16.86 4.32
N THR A 55 -4.87 17.21 3.25
CA THR A 55 -6.31 17.54 3.32
C THR A 55 -7.21 16.32 3.14
N ASP A 56 -6.70 15.28 2.49
CA ASP A 56 -7.41 14.01 2.30
C ASP A 56 -6.41 12.83 2.44
N ASP A 57 -6.59 12.02 3.48
CA ASP A 57 -5.75 10.87 3.83
C ASP A 57 -6.30 9.53 3.30
N ASN A 58 -7.38 9.54 2.51
CA ASN A 58 -8.03 8.33 2.00
C ASN A 58 -7.06 7.39 1.29
N ARG A 59 -6.10 7.93 0.54
CA ARG A 59 -5.08 7.15 -0.17
C ARG A 59 -4.08 6.49 0.79
N VAL A 60 -3.68 7.20 1.84
CA VAL A 60 -2.80 6.64 2.89
C VAL A 60 -3.53 5.50 3.59
N ARG A 61 -4.80 5.71 3.98
CA ARG A 61 -5.64 4.68 4.60
C ARG A 61 -5.86 3.47 3.69
N ALA A 62 -6.02 3.68 2.39
CA ALA A 62 -6.18 2.59 1.43
C ALA A 62 -4.95 1.67 1.32
N ALA A 63 -3.75 2.18 1.64
CA ALA A 63 -2.53 1.37 1.67
C ALA A 63 -2.37 0.56 2.97
N LEU A 64 -2.98 1.00 4.08
CA LEU A 64 -2.82 0.38 5.40
C LEU A 64 -3.12 -1.13 5.43
N PRO A 65 -4.17 -1.67 4.78
CA PRO A 65 -4.43 -3.11 4.82
C PRO A 65 -3.27 -3.96 4.29
N THR A 66 -2.56 -3.48 3.27
CA THR A 66 -1.41 -4.18 2.70
C THR A 66 -0.18 -4.05 3.60
N ILE A 67 0.04 -2.84 4.13
CA ILE A 67 1.16 -2.56 5.03
C ILE A 67 1.01 -3.37 6.32
N ASN A 68 -0.17 -3.34 6.93
CA ASN A 68 -0.48 -4.09 8.16
C ASN A 68 -0.27 -5.58 7.97
N TYR A 69 -0.76 -6.14 6.86
CA TYR A 69 -0.54 -7.54 6.53
C TYR A 69 0.96 -7.88 6.52
N LEU A 70 1.77 -7.08 5.81
CA LEU A 70 3.21 -7.30 5.72
C LEU A 70 3.91 -7.18 7.07
N THR A 71 3.59 -6.14 7.85
CA THR A 71 4.23 -5.90 9.15
C THR A 71 3.84 -6.97 10.18
N GLU A 72 2.57 -7.40 10.21
CA GLU A 72 2.08 -8.45 11.09
C GLU A 72 2.70 -9.82 10.77
N HIS A 73 3.03 -10.06 9.49
CA HIS A 73 3.70 -11.28 9.03
C HIS A 73 5.24 -11.19 9.13
N GLY A 74 5.77 -10.16 9.80
CA GLY A 74 7.21 -10.01 10.07
C GLY A 74 8.04 -9.61 8.85
N ALA A 75 7.43 -9.04 7.82
CA ALA A 75 8.16 -8.49 6.69
C ALA A 75 8.88 -7.19 7.08
N LYS A 76 9.98 -6.90 6.38
CA LYS A 76 10.66 -5.61 6.43
C LYS A 76 10.14 -4.78 5.26
N VAL A 77 9.25 -3.83 5.52
CA VAL A 77 8.52 -3.11 4.47
C VAL A 77 9.30 -1.89 4.00
N LEU A 78 9.54 -1.80 2.69
CA LEU A 78 10.08 -0.59 2.05
C LEU A 78 9.00 0.01 1.16
N LEU A 79 8.59 1.23 1.44
CA LEU A 79 7.55 1.92 0.71
C LEU A 79 8.19 2.83 -0.34
N LEU A 80 7.65 2.78 -1.56
CA LEU A 80 8.04 3.69 -2.63
C LEU A 80 6.80 4.41 -3.13
N SER A 81 6.85 5.74 -3.13
CA SER A 81 5.78 6.57 -3.67
C SER A 81 6.28 7.80 -4.39
N HIS A 82 5.34 8.55 -4.95
CA HIS A 82 5.56 9.84 -5.57
C HIS A 82 4.49 10.79 -5.05
N LEU A 83 4.88 12.04 -4.82
CA LEU A 83 3.97 13.10 -4.39
C LEU A 83 4.00 14.22 -5.44
N GLY A 84 2.84 14.51 -6.03
CA GLY A 84 2.71 15.58 -7.01
C GLY A 84 3.58 15.41 -8.27
N LYS A 85 3.94 16.54 -8.88
CA LYS A 85 4.82 16.62 -10.05
C LYS A 85 5.92 17.63 -9.74
N ILE A 86 7.16 17.18 -9.74
CA ILE A 86 8.33 18.03 -9.56
C ILE A 86 8.75 18.51 -10.95
N LYS A 87 8.64 19.83 -11.20
CA LYS A 87 9.15 20.44 -12.45
C LYS A 87 10.21 21.51 -12.19
N THR A 88 10.17 22.16 -11.03
CA THR A 88 11.13 23.17 -10.59
C THR A 88 11.69 22.82 -9.20
N ASP A 89 12.78 23.45 -8.80
CA ASP A 89 13.38 23.25 -7.47
C ASP A 89 12.44 23.70 -6.34
N GLU A 90 11.55 24.66 -6.61
CA GLU A 90 10.50 25.09 -5.68
C GLU A 90 9.42 24.02 -5.46
N ASP A 91 9.15 23.19 -6.48
CA ASP A 91 8.24 22.05 -6.35
C ASP A 91 8.85 20.92 -5.53
N TYR A 92 10.18 20.85 -5.45
CA TYR A 92 10.88 19.86 -4.63
C TYR A 92 10.62 20.10 -3.13
N ALA A 93 10.65 21.37 -2.70
CA ALA A 93 10.35 21.75 -1.32
C ALA A 93 8.86 21.60 -0.97
N LYS A 94 7.96 21.76 -1.96
CA LYS A 94 6.50 21.64 -1.75
C LYS A 94 6.02 20.20 -1.74
N ASN A 95 6.64 19.32 -2.52
CA ASN A 95 6.28 17.90 -2.62
C ASN A 95 7.17 17.02 -1.74
N ASP A 96 7.47 17.47 -0.51
CA ASP A 96 8.23 16.67 0.44
C ASP A 96 7.36 15.50 0.96
N MET A 97 7.90 14.29 0.87
CA MET A 97 7.25 13.06 1.34
C MET A 97 7.22 12.96 2.87
N SER A 98 7.97 13.80 3.58
CA SER A 98 7.97 13.86 5.05
C SER A 98 6.55 14.02 5.62
N ILE A 99 5.68 14.82 4.98
CA ILE A 99 4.29 15.02 5.42
C ILE A 99 3.48 13.71 5.38
N VAL A 100 3.78 12.85 4.41
CA VAL A 100 3.13 11.54 4.27
C VAL A 100 3.71 10.57 5.28
N ALA A 101 5.02 10.64 5.55
CA ALA A 101 5.66 9.84 6.58
C ALA A 101 5.06 10.12 7.96
N ASP A 102 4.87 11.39 8.32
CA ASP A 102 4.27 11.80 9.59
C ASP A 102 2.81 11.34 9.70
N CYS A 103 2.04 11.46 8.61
CA CYS A 103 0.67 10.96 8.55
C CYS A 103 0.61 9.44 8.69
N LEU A 104 1.49 8.72 7.99
CA LEU A 104 1.58 7.26 8.08
C LEU A 104 1.97 6.84 9.50
N ALA A 105 2.96 7.49 10.12
CA ALA A 105 3.38 7.23 11.49
C ALA A 105 2.26 7.49 12.52
N SER A 106 1.34 8.41 12.24
CA SER A 106 0.17 8.67 13.09
C SER A 106 -0.94 7.60 12.94
N LEU A 107 -1.04 6.97 11.78
CA LEU A 107 -2.05 5.96 11.48
C LEU A 107 -1.57 4.53 11.74
N GLN A 108 -0.24 4.32 11.77
CA GLN A 108 0.40 3.03 11.86
C GLN A 108 1.02 2.83 13.24
N SER A 109 0.74 1.67 13.85
CA SER A 109 1.33 1.28 15.13
C SER A 109 2.78 0.79 14.99
N ALA A 110 3.15 0.31 13.79
CA ALA A 110 4.51 -0.11 13.48
C ALA A 110 5.46 1.08 13.34
N PRO A 111 6.76 0.93 13.70
CA PRO A 111 7.73 2.00 13.57
C PRO A 111 7.98 2.34 12.10
N VAL A 112 7.72 3.60 11.74
CA VAL A 112 7.98 4.18 10.42
C VAL A 112 9.26 5.01 10.50
N LYS A 113 10.22 4.72 9.63
CA LYS A 113 11.44 5.53 9.45
C LYS A 113 11.40 6.17 8.07
N PHE A 114 11.43 7.50 8.03
CA PHE A 114 11.58 8.24 6.79
C PHE A 114 13.06 8.46 6.48
N VAL A 115 13.45 8.25 5.22
CA VAL A 115 14.78 8.57 4.72
C VAL A 115 14.63 9.55 3.55
N ASN A 116 15.14 10.76 3.72
CA ASN A 116 15.09 11.80 2.67
C ASN A 116 16.16 11.59 1.59
N ALA A 117 16.28 10.36 1.10
CA ALA A 117 17.21 9.98 0.06
C ALA A 117 16.62 8.84 -0.79
N THR A 118 16.68 9.01 -2.12
CA THR A 118 16.23 7.96 -3.06
C THR A 118 17.28 6.89 -3.32
N ARG A 119 18.54 7.14 -2.93
CA ARG A 119 19.71 6.27 -3.11
C ARG A 119 20.86 6.76 -2.24
N GLY A 120 21.80 5.87 -1.92
CA GLY A 120 23.02 6.19 -1.20
C GLY A 120 23.16 5.42 0.12
N ALA A 121 24.30 5.62 0.79
CA ALA A 121 24.67 4.90 2.00
C ALA A 121 23.63 5.03 3.12
N GLU A 122 23.02 6.21 3.28
CA GLU A 122 21.99 6.44 4.31
C GLU A 122 20.77 5.51 4.16
N LEU A 123 20.31 5.31 2.93
CA LEU A 123 19.20 4.40 2.64
C LEU A 123 19.61 2.94 2.85
N GLU A 124 20.80 2.56 2.37
CA GLU A 124 21.32 1.20 2.54
C GLU A 124 21.51 0.83 4.02
N GLU A 125 22.04 1.75 4.83
CA GLU A 125 22.17 1.60 6.28
C GLU A 125 20.81 1.51 6.97
N ALA A 126 19.83 2.32 6.56
CA ALA A 126 18.48 2.26 7.11
C ALA A 126 17.79 0.91 6.81
N VAL A 127 17.95 0.39 5.60
CA VAL A 127 17.41 -0.91 5.17
C VAL A 127 18.14 -2.07 5.85
N ALA A 128 19.46 -1.96 6.05
CA ALA A 128 20.25 -2.96 6.76
C ALA A 128 19.89 -3.04 8.25
N ALA A 129 19.67 -1.88 8.90
CA ALA A 129 19.25 -1.78 10.29
C ALA A 129 17.77 -2.13 10.53
N GLN A 130 17.01 -2.40 9.46
CA GLN A 130 15.58 -2.61 9.52
C GLN A 130 15.22 -3.90 10.27
N LYS A 131 14.34 -3.75 11.27
CA LYS A 131 13.80 -4.85 12.08
C LYS A 131 12.55 -5.44 11.43
N GLU A 132 12.24 -6.69 11.76
CA GLU A 132 10.98 -7.32 11.31
C GLU A 132 9.77 -6.49 11.76
N GLY A 133 8.81 -6.29 10.86
CA GLY A 133 7.60 -5.51 11.14
C GLY A 133 7.81 -4.00 11.14
N SER A 134 9.00 -3.49 10.77
CA SER A 134 9.24 -2.06 10.62
C SER A 134 9.09 -1.59 9.17
N ILE A 135 8.82 -0.30 9.02
CA ILE A 135 8.53 0.34 7.73
C ILE A 135 9.60 1.41 7.46
N VAL A 136 10.15 1.41 6.25
CA VAL A 136 10.99 2.49 5.73
C VAL A 136 10.28 3.14 4.55
N LEU A 137 10.23 4.48 4.52
CA LEU A 137 9.68 5.29 3.44
C LEU A 137 10.75 6.25 2.90
#